data_AF-A0A431HSK6-F1
#
_entry.id   AF-A0A431HSK6-F1
#
_cell.length_a   1.000
_cell.length_b   1.000
_cell.length_c   1.000
_cell.angle_alpha   90.00
_cell.angle_beta   90.00
_cell.angle_gamma   90.00
#
_symmetry.space_group_name_H-M   'P 1'
#
loop_
_entity.id
_entity.type
_entity.pdbx_description
1 polymer ?
#
loop_
_entity_poly.entity_id
_entity_poly.type
_entity_poly.pdbx_seq_one_letter_code
_entity_poly.pdbx_strand_id
1 'polypeptide(L)'
;MKKTSSLDIGGGLLLPEGVKHNRSPKITGVKPVASQVYIELLTQQELANTDITIAGDEGPTKTPEQGYIIDVGPSFKAEDWGFGKGDRVMISGIGIMTPNFDNNHRKRFLLEPSSVKCVLEEEK
;
A
#
# COMPACT_ATOMS: atom_id res chain seq x y z
N MET A 1 49.29 10.11 -19.35
CA MET A 1 48.43 9.18 -18.60
C MET A 1 47.69 9.94 -17.51
N LYS A 2 46.39 10.21 -17.69
CA LYS A 2 45.51 10.68 -16.60
C LYS A 2 44.54 9.54 -16.29
N LYS A 3 44.59 9.02 -15.06
CA LYS A 3 43.63 8.06 -14.51
C LYS A 3 42.28 8.77 -14.37
N THR A 4 41.24 8.28 -15.03
CA THR A 4 39.85 8.60 -14.69
C THR A 4 39.32 7.53 -13.75
N SER A 5 39.03 7.97 -12.53
CA SER A 5 38.40 7.20 -11.46
C SER A 5 36.94 6.85 -11.79
N SER A 6 36.58 5.64 -11.40
CA SER A 6 35.26 5.08 -11.11
C SER A 6 34.05 6.02 -11.23
N LEU A 7 33.08 5.62 -12.04
CA LEU A 7 31.71 6.13 -11.97
C LEU A 7 30.73 4.98 -11.75
N ASP A 8 29.94 5.16 -10.71
CA ASP A 8 28.86 4.33 -10.21
C ASP A 8 27.97 3.77 -11.33
N ILE A 9 27.73 2.47 -11.26
CA ILE A 9 26.74 1.78 -12.09
C ILE A 9 25.38 1.88 -11.38
N GLY A 10 24.84 3.10 -11.31
CA GLY A 10 23.45 3.35 -10.95
C GLY A 10 22.60 3.29 -12.21
N GLY A 11 21.85 2.20 -12.40
CA GLY A 11 21.10 1.87 -13.63
C GLY A 11 20.17 2.96 -14.16
N GLY A 12 20.70 3.83 -15.02
CA GLY A 12 19.94 4.74 -15.87
C GLY A 12 20.11 4.33 -17.34
N LEU A 13 19.00 4.21 -18.06
CA LEU A 13 18.99 4.01 -19.52
C LEU A 13 19.64 5.23 -20.18
N LEU A 14 20.85 5.06 -20.72
CA LEU A 14 21.53 6.07 -21.54
C LEU A 14 20.87 6.11 -22.91
N LEU A 15 20.05 7.14 -23.16
CA LEU A 15 19.60 7.49 -24.50
C LEU A 15 20.61 8.44 -25.16
N PRO A 16 20.75 8.41 -26.51
CA PRO A 16 21.67 9.27 -27.24
C PRO A 16 21.44 10.76 -26.91
N GLU A 17 22.54 11.51 -26.89
CA GLU A 17 22.60 12.85 -26.31
C GLU A 17 21.56 13.81 -26.91
N GLY A 18 20.80 14.47 -26.04
CA GLY A 18 19.95 15.61 -26.40
C GLY A 18 18.47 15.48 -26.07
N VAL A 19 17.95 14.27 -25.78
CA VAL A 19 16.54 14.09 -25.41
C VAL A 19 16.39 14.05 -23.89
N LYS A 20 16.14 15.21 -23.27
CA LYS A 20 15.67 15.26 -21.88
C LYS A 20 14.26 14.66 -21.84
N HIS A 21 14.10 13.43 -21.37
CA HIS A 21 12.77 12.94 -21.03
C HIS A 21 12.16 13.86 -19.96
N ASN A 22 11.01 14.44 -20.28
CA ASN A 22 10.18 15.10 -19.28
C ASN A 22 9.75 14.00 -18.30
N ARG A 23 10.41 13.93 -17.14
CA ARG A 23 10.10 12.92 -16.11
C ARG A 23 8.66 13.13 -15.67
N SER A 24 7.94 12.04 -15.44
CA SER A 24 6.60 12.14 -14.83
C SER A 24 6.71 12.89 -13.49
N PRO A 25 5.74 13.76 -13.15
CA PRO A 25 5.72 14.42 -11.85
C PRO A 25 5.77 13.40 -10.72
N LYS A 26 6.43 13.77 -9.61
CA LYS A 26 6.45 12.94 -8.41
C LYS A 26 5.02 12.80 -7.87
N ILE A 27 4.59 11.57 -7.63
CA ILE A 27 3.33 11.26 -6.96
C ILE A 27 3.45 11.68 -5.49
N THR A 28 2.45 12.38 -4.97
CA THR A 28 2.43 12.87 -3.57
C THR A 28 1.29 12.30 -2.73
N GLY A 29 0.37 11.57 -3.35
CA GLY A 29 -0.82 11.07 -2.69
C GLY A 29 -1.67 10.20 -3.61
N VAL A 30 -2.60 9.49 -2.99
CA VAL A 30 -3.63 8.71 -3.67
C VAL A 30 -4.96 9.11 -3.08
N LYS A 31 -5.92 9.40 -3.96
CA LYS A 31 -7.31 9.69 -3.57
C LYS A 31 -8.21 8.63 -4.22
N PRO A 32 -8.92 7.80 -3.43
CA PRO A 32 -9.86 6.84 -3.99
C PRO A 32 -10.98 7.55 -4.76
N VAL A 33 -11.48 6.89 -5.80
CA VAL A 33 -12.55 7.38 -6.68
C VAL A 33 -13.73 6.41 -6.68
N ALA A 34 -14.89 6.87 -7.13
CA ALA A 34 -16.13 6.09 -7.07
C ALA A 34 -16.35 5.53 -5.66
N SER A 35 -16.72 4.26 -5.54
CA SER A 35 -16.95 3.62 -4.24
C SER A 35 -15.72 2.89 -3.73
N GLN A 36 -14.51 3.16 -4.24
CA GLN A 36 -13.29 2.47 -3.82
C GLN A 36 -12.94 2.78 -2.36
N VAL A 37 -12.36 1.79 -1.69
CA VAL A 37 -11.84 1.88 -0.34
C VAL A 37 -10.32 1.83 -0.41
N TYR A 38 -9.66 2.78 0.25
CA TYR A 38 -8.20 2.81 0.37
C TYR A 38 -7.80 2.23 1.73
N ILE A 39 -7.10 1.08 1.70
CA ILE A 39 -6.68 0.35 2.90
C ILE A 39 -5.17 0.35 3.04
N GLU A 40 -4.72 0.38 4.29
CA GLU A 40 -3.34 0.12 4.67
C GLU A 40 -3.27 -1.22 5.43
N LEU A 41 -2.57 -2.20 4.85
CA LEU A 41 -2.49 -3.54 5.41
C LEU A 41 -1.51 -3.60 6.58
N LEU A 42 -1.92 -4.34 7.60
CA LEU A 42 -1.04 -4.71 8.71
C LEU A 42 -0.03 -5.74 8.24
N THR A 43 1.22 -5.54 8.65
CA THR A 43 2.28 -6.53 8.47
C THR A 43 2.02 -7.75 9.35
N GLN A 44 2.59 -8.89 8.98
CA GLN A 44 2.46 -10.11 9.79
C GLN A 44 3.02 -9.92 11.22
N GLN A 45 4.05 -9.08 11.36
CA GLN A 45 4.61 -8.74 12.68
C GLN A 45 3.58 -8.02 13.56
N GLU A 46 2.83 -7.07 12.99
CA GLU A 46 1.78 -6.34 13.71
C GLU A 46 0.60 -7.25 14.05
N LEU A 47 0.27 -8.23 13.19
CA LEU A 47 -0.78 -9.20 13.46
C LEU A 47 -0.40 -10.22 14.53
N ALA A 48 0.87 -10.61 14.58
CA ALA A 48 1.35 -11.60 15.55
C ALA A 48 1.26 -11.08 16.98
N ASN A 49 1.31 -9.76 17.19
CA ASN A 49 1.29 -9.13 18.51
C ASN A 49 2.32 -9.75 19.47
N THR A 50 3.50 -10.11 18.95
CA THR A 50 4.62 -10.66 19.74
C THR A 50 5.91 -9.94 19.40
N ASP A 51 6.85 -9.90 20.34
CA ASP A 51 8.19 -9.33 20.15
C ASP A 51 9.12 -10.22 19.30
N ILE A 52 8.64 -11.37 18.83
CA ILE A 52 9.43 -12.29 18.02
C ILE A 52 9.39 -11.80 16.57
N THR A 53 10.56 -11.51 15.99
CA THR A 53 10.68 -11.17 14.57
C THR A 53 10.26 -12.38 13.72
N ILE A 54 9.17 -12.24 12.97
CA ILE A 54 8.79 -13.22 11.96
C ILE A 54 9.70 -13.01 10.75
N ALA A 55 10.69 -13.88 10.58
CA ALA A 55 11.62 -13.83 9.46
C ALA A 55 10.94 -14.33 8.17
N GLY A 56 10.48 -13.40 7.34
CA GLY A 56 9.92 -13.65 6.02
C GLY A 56 8.71 -12.77 5.71
N ASP A 57 8.62 -12.25 4.48
CA ASP A 57 7.45 -11.49 3.98
C ASP A 57 6.21 -12.39 3.78
N GLU A 58 6.39 -13.71 3.86
CA GLU A 58 5.37 -14.74 3.66
C GLU A 58 5.17 -15.51 4.97
N GLY A 59 4.39 -14.94 5.88
CA GLY A 59 3.76 -15.72 6.94
C GLY A 59 2.88 -16.82 6.31
N PRO A 60 2.58 -17.92 7.04
CA PRO A 60 1.74 -18.98 6.51
C PRO A 60 0.45 -18.36 5.94
N THR A 61 0.10 -18.78 4.73
CA THR A 61 -1.04 -18.39 3.88
C THR A 61 -2.43 -18.53 4.53
N LYS A 62 -2.48 -18.68 5.85
CA LYS A 62 -3.64 -18.99 6.68
C LYS A 62 -4.15 -17.81 7.50
N THR A 63 -3.38 -16.74 7.66
CA THR A 63 -3.84 -15.56 8.40
C THR A 63 -4.64 -14.66 7.45
N PRO A 64 -5.91 -14.34 7.74
CA PRO A 64 -6.68 -13.42 6.92
C PRO A 64 -5.98 -12.07 6.82
N GLU A 65 -6.01 -11.44 5.64
CA GLU A 65 -5.47 -10.09 5.47
C GLU A 65 -6.33 -9.08 6.24
N GLN A 66 -5.66 -8.25 7.03
CA GLN A 66 -6.30 -7.21 7.82
C GLN A 66 -5.62 -5.88 7.56
N GLY A 67 -6.38 -4.79 7.69
CA GLY A 67 -5.84 -3.45 7.54
C GLY A 67 -6.79 -2.39 8.06
N TYR A 68 -6.32 -1.16 8.05
CA TYR A 68 -7.12 0.01 8.41
C TYR A 68 -7.59 0.74 7.17
N ILE A 69 -8.84 1.17 7.17
CA ILE A 69 -9.38 2.03 6.12
C ILE A 69 -8.83 3.44 6.32
N ILE A 70 -7.96 3.87 5.42
CA ILE A 70 -7.29 5.17 5.49
C ILE A 70 -8.01 6.25 4.68
N ASP A 71 -8.77 5.88 3.65
CA ASP A 71 -9.63 6.79 2.91
C ASP A 71 -10.73 6.06 2.13
N VAL A 72 -11.78 6.78 1.72
CA VAL A 72 -12.89 6.24 0.92
C VAL A 72 -13.26 7.15 -0.23
N GLY A 73 -13.70 6.56 -1.34
CA GLY A 73 -14.07 7.29 -2.54
C GLY A 73 -15.37 8.10 -2.35
N PRO A 74 -15.61 9.12 -3.20
CA PRO A 74 -16.70 10.07 -3.01
C PRO A 74 -18.11 9.47 -3.15
N SER A 75 -18.29 8.29 -3.76
CA SER A 75 -19.60 7.61 -3.81
C SER A 75 -19.74 6.51 -2.77
N PHE A 76 -18.72 6.30 -1.93
CA PHE A 76 -18.84 5.46 -0.76
C PHE A 76 -19.78 6.12 0.26
N LYS A 77 -20.70 5.33 0.83
CA LYS A 77 -21.60 5.74 1.90
C LYS A 77 -21.48 4.74 3.03
N ALA A 78 -21.02 5.19 4.20
CA ALA A 78 -20.75 4.31 5.33
C ALA A 78 -22.01 3.55 5.78
N GLU A 79 -23.17 4.18 5.66
CA GLU A 79 -24.47 3.63 6.04
C GLU A 79 -24.87 2.42 5.18
N ASP A 80 -24.45 2.38 3.91
CA ASP A 80 -24.76 1.29 2.98
C ASP A 80 -23.85 0.06 3.19
N TRP A 81 -22.66 0.26 3.76
CA TRP A 81 -21.62 -0.77 3.87
C TRP A 81 -21.34 -1.22 5.30
N GLY A 82 -21.71 -0.43 6.31
CA GLY A 82 -21.52 -0.76 7.72
C GLY A 82 -20.09 -0.60 8.22
N PHE A 83 -19.26 0.16 7.52
CA PHE A 83 -17.88 0.51 7.91
C PHE A 83 -17.48 1.87 7.36
N GLY A 84 -16.36 2.41 7.84
CA GLY A 84 -15.84 3.70 7.40
C GLY A 84 -14.34 3.87 7.61
N LYS A 85 -13.88 5.10 7.39
CA LYS A 85 -12.48 5.48 7.62
C LYS A 85 -12.12 5.31 9.11
N GLY A 86 -10.98 4.69 9.37
CA GLY A 86 -10.47 4.41 10.70
C GLY A 86 -10.75 2.98 11.19
N ASP A 87 -11.71 2.28 10.60
CA ASP A 87 -12.03 0.92 11.01
C ASP A 87 -10.92 -0.06 10.63
N ARG A 88 -10.62 -0.98 11.54
CA ARG A 88 -9.83 -2.18 11.24
C ARG A 88 -10.75 -3.20 10.59
N VAL A 89 -10.36 -3.71 9.45
CA VAL A 89 -11.18 -4.64 8.67
C VAL A 89 -10.42 -5.87 8.26
N MET A 90 -11.15 -6.98 8.13
CA MET A 90 -10.67 -8.16 7.42
C MET A 90 -11.12 -8.06 5.96
N ILE A 91 -10.19 -8.29 5.03
CA ILE A 91 -10.45 -8.24 3.60
C ILE A 91 -10.28 -9.60 2.95
N SER A 92 -10.90 -9.75 1.78
CA SER A 92 -10.63 -10.87 0.89
C SER A 92 -10.71 -10.41 -0.56
N GLY A 93 -9.94 -11.06 -1.44
CA GLY A 93 -9.93 -10.79 -2.87
C GLY A 93 -8.68 -10.01 -3.30
N ILE A 94 -8.68 -9.56 -4.54
CA ILE A 94 -7.53 -8.90 -5.16
C ILE A 94 -7.80 -7.39 -5.22
N GLY A 95 -6.97 -6.60 -4.52
CA GLY A 95 -6.93 -5.16 -4.65
C GLY A 95 -5.84 -4.69 -5.60
N ILE A 96 -5.85 -3.41 -5.94
CA ILE A 96 -4.77 -2.76 -6.69
C ILE A 96 -3.80 -2.11 -5.70
N MET A 97 -2.55 -2.59 -5.70
CA MET A 97 -1.50 -1.98 -4.89
C MET A 97 -1.22 -0.56 -5.37
N THR A 98 -1.18 0.37 -4.41
CA THR A 98 -0.89 1.79 -4.70
C THR A 98 0.60 2.08 -4.65
N PRO A 99 1.08 3.13 -5.36
CA PRO A 99 2.49 3.52 -5.29
C PRO A 99 2.92 3.87 -3.86
N ASN A 100 4.11 3.41 -3.46
CA ASN A 100 4.72 3.82 -2.19
C ASN A 100 5.44 5.17 -2.35
N PHE A 101 4.67 6.27 -2.32
CA PHE A 101 5.19 7.63 -2.56
C PHE A 101 5.81 8.28 -1.31
N ASP A 102 5.54 7.75 -0.12
CA ASP A 102 5.95 8.27 1.19
C ASP A 102 6.88 7.33 1.97
N ASN A 103 7.39 6.26 1.34
CA ASN A 103 8.24 5.24 1.96
C ASN A 103 7.61 4.59 3.20
N ASN A 104 6.29 4.35 3.17
CA ASN A 104 5.63 3.60 4.23
C ASN A 104 6.08 2.13 4.22
N HIS A 105 6.23 1.56 5.42
CA HIS A 105 6.54 0.15 5.64
C HIS A 105 5.33 -0.77 5.39
N ARG A 106 4.10 -0.25 5.54
CA ARG A 106 2.87 -0.97 5.22
C ARG A 106 2.54 -0.86 3.74
N LYS A 107 2.01 -1.95 3.18
CA LYS A 107 1.47 -1.96 1.81
C LYS A 107 0.07 -1.35 1.82
N ARG A 108 -0.25 -0.56 0.78
CA ARG A 108 -1.56 0.08 0.65
C ARG A 108 -2.25 -0.31 -0.65
N PHE A 109 -3.55 -0.58 -0.58
CA PHE A 109 -4.34 -1.09 -1.69
C PHE A 109 -5.64 -0.32 -1.87
N LEU A 110 -6.09 -0.23 -3.12
CA LEU A 110 -7.46 0.14 -3.47
C LEU A 110 -8.27 -1.15 -3.70
N LEU A 111 -9.45 -1.23 -3.11
CA LEU A 111 -10.39 -2.33 -3.28
C LEU A 111 -11.83 -1.83 -3.36
N GLU A 112 -12.70 -2.65 -3.93
CA GLU A 112 -14.15 -2.44 -3.85
C GLU A 112 -14.66 -2.68 -2.42
N PRO A 113 -15.70 -1.98 -1.95
CA PRO A 113 -16.24 -2.16 -0.60
C PRO A 113 -16.67 -3.60 -0.31
N SER A 114 -17.13 -4.32 -1.32
CA SER A 114 -17.55 -5.73 -1.22
C SER A 114 -16.41 -6.70 -0.86
N SER A 115 -15.15 -6.27 -0.99
CA SER A 115 -13.98 -7.03 -0.55
C SER A 115 -13.77 -6.98 0.96
N VAL A 116 -14.36 -6.01 1.67
CA VAL A 116 -14.39 -5.97 3.14
C VAL A 116 -15.39 -7.00 3.65
N LYS A 117 -14.96 -7.86 4.57
CA LYS A 117 -15.77 -8.99 5.09
C LYS A 117 -16.28 -8.79 6.49
N CYS A 118 -15.54 -8.08 7.32
CA CYS A 118 -16.02 -7.62 8.61
C CYS A 118 -15.16 -6.45 9.10
N VAL A 119 -15.75 -5.68 10.01
CA VAL A 119 -15.04 -4.79 10.93
C VAL A 119 -14.57 -5.63 12.12
N LEU A 120 -13.31 -5.43 12.54
CA LEU A 120 -12.72 -6.06 13.69
C LEU A 120 -12.83 -5.09 14.88
N GLU A 121 -13.53 -5.52 15.93
CA GLU A 121 -13.66 -4.74 17.17
C GLU A 121 -12.42 -4.92 18.04
N GLU A 122 -11.89 -3.82 18.58
CA GLU A 122 -10.68 -3.80 19.41
C GLU A 122 -11.03 -3.35 20.85
N GLU A 123 -10.33 -3.92 21.85
CA GLU A 123 -10.41 -3.44 23.23
C GLU A 123 -9.83 -2.02 23.33
N LYS A 124 -10.47 -1.17 24.13
CA LYS A 124 -10.09 0.24 24.33
C LYS A 124 -9.14 0.42 25.50
#